data_AF-A0A7C5T527-F1
#
_entry.id   AF-A0A7C5T527-F1
#
_cell.length_a   1.000
_cell.length_b   1.000
_cell.length_c   1.000
_cell.angle_alpha   90.00
_cell.angle_beta   90.00
_cell.angle_gamma   90.00
#
_symmetry.space_group_name_H-M   'P 1'
#
loop_
_entity.id
_entity.type
_entity.pdbx_description
1 polymer ?
#
loop_
_entity_poly.entity_id
_entity_poly.type
_entity_poly.pdbx_seq_one_letter_code
_entity_poly.pdbx_strand_id
1 'polypeptide(L)'
;MQRMRIYKPPTGVALLEVKKDRSVLLVDLQIIGVKVLKRADPEKYSKQYEIMKSTLKALGLPSLGSAREELVLRFKGRIVLAMLVYSSDNSIVRTAAFAAFSPGVLTKLVRKLEANGWKKVAMLELRPARTTRQPRYSTFSAGA
;
A
#
# COMPACT_ATOMS: atom_id res chain seq x y z
N MET A 1 25.46 -7.40 -7.14
CA MET A 1 24.08 -6.94 -6.82
C MET A 1 23.71 -7.45 -5.43
N GLN A 2 23.59 -6.59 -4.43
CA GLN A 2 23.20 -6.99 -3.07
C GLN A 2 21.80 -7.62 -3.09
N ARG A 3 21.69 -8.85 -2.60
CA ARG A 3 20.43 -9.55 -2.30
C ARG A 3 19.73 -8.82 -1.15
N MET A 4 18.96 -7.79 -1.47
CA MET A 4 18.10 -7.13 -0.49
C MET A 4 16.94 -8.08 -0.17
N ARG A 5 17.11 -8.87 0.90
CA ARG A 5 16.05 -9.68 1.51
C ARG A 5 15.01 -8.71 2.08
N ILE A 6 13.89 -8.54 1.39
CA ILE A 6 12.75 -7.78 1.90
C ILE A 6 12.00 -8.71 2.85
N TYR A 7 12.46 -8.78 4.10
CA TYR A 7 11.78 -9.50 5.21
C TYR A 7 10.90 -8.58 6.06
N LYS A 8 10.65 -7.35 5.60
CA LYS A 8 9.80 -6.41 6.32
C LYS A 8 8.33 -6.66 5.96
N PRO A 9 7.44 -6.91 6.93
CA PRO A 9 6.00 -6.93 6.66
C PRO A 9 5.54 -5.53 6.19
N PRO A 10 4.50 -5.45 5.35
CA PRO A 10 3.87 -4.17 5.05
C PRO A 10 3.46 -3.44 6.32
N THR A 11 3.71 -2.14 6.37
CA THR A 11 3.27 -1.26 7.47
C THR A 11 1.87 -0.71 7.23
N GLY A 12 1.28 -0.95 6.07
CA GLY A 12 -0.09 -0.57 5.78
C GLY A 12 -0.64 -1.25 4.54
N VAL A 13 -1.96 -1.36 4.50
CA VAL A 13 -2.75 -1.96 3.43
C VAL A 13 -3.97 -1.08 3.13
N ALA A 14 -4.29 -0.88 1.86
CA ALA A 14 -5.46 -0.15 1.40
C ALA A 14 -6.21 -0.95 0.35
N LEU A 15 -7.52 -0.75 0.28
CA LEU A 15 -8.40 -1.27 -0.77
C LEU A 15 -9.17 -0.10 -1.37
N LEU A 16 -9.13 -0.01 -2.70
CA LEU A 16 -9.85 0.99 -3.48
C LEU A 16 -10.72 0.31 -4.54
N GLU A 17 -11.88 0.90 -4.81
CA GLU A 17 -12.74 0.60 -5.94
C GLU A 17 -12.36 1.52 -7.11
N VAL A 18 -12.23 0.95 -8.31
CA VAL A 18 -11.66 1.64 -9.48
C VAL A 18 -12.57 1.55 -10.70
N LYS A 19 -13.13 0.38 -11.00
CA LYS A 19 -14.04 0.13 -12.14
C LYS A 19 -13.52 0.71 -13.47
N LYS A 20 -12.25 0.44 -13.79
CA LYS A 20 -11.59 0.92 -15.02
C LYS A 20 -10.91 -0.23 -15.76
N ASP A 21 -10.75 -0.06 -17.06
CA ASP A 21 -9.85 -0.92 -17.84
C ASP A 21 -8.44 -0.84 -17.28
N ARG A 22 -7.70 -1.95 -17.42
CA ARG A 22 -6.31 -2.04 -16.95
C ARG A 22 -5.43 -0.95 -17.54
N SER A 23 -5.58 -0.64 -18.83
CA SER A 23 -4.79 0.40 -19.51
C SER A 23 -5.03 1.79 -18.90
N VAL A 24 -6.29 2.17 -18.69
CA VAL A 24 -6.69 3.43 -18.08
C VAL A 24 -6.18 3.53 -16.64
N LEU A 25 -6.29 2.44 -15.88
CA LEU A 25 -5.75 2.34 -14.52
C LEU A 25 -4.23 2.61 -14.49
N LEU A 26 -3.48 2.03 -15.42
CA LEU A 26 -2.03 2.26 -15.50
C LEU A 26 -1.68 3.71 -15.86
N VAL A 27 -2.48 4.34 -16.73
CA VAL A 27 -2.34 5.78 -17.05
C VAL A 27 -2.60 6.62 -15.80
N ASP A 28 -3.66 6.35 -15.03
CA ASP A 28 -3.95 7.03 -13.77
C ASP A 28 -2.77 6.96 -12.80
N LEU A 29 -2.21 5.76 -12.61
CA LEU A 29 -1.04 5.55 -11.78
C LEU A 29 0.15 6.39 -12.26
N GLN A 30 0.40 6.41 -13.57
CA GLN A 30 1.48 7.20 -14.14
C GLN A 30 1.30 8.71 -13.91
N ILE A 31 0.08 9.24 -14.11
CA ILE A 31 -0.26 10.65 -13.89
C ILE A 31 0.05 11.08 -12.45
N ILE A 32 -0.24 10.21 -11.47
CA ILE A 32 0.01 10.52 -10.06
C ILE A 32 1.46 10.25 -9.61
N GLY A 33 2.34 9.88 -10.54
CA GLY A 33 3.78 9.66 -10.30
C GLY A 33 4.12 8.26 -9.78
N VAL A 34 3.25 7.27 -10.00
CA VAL A 34 3.49 5.86 -9.69
C VAL A 34 4.07 5.18 -10.94
N LYS A 35 5.13 4.39 -10.76
CA LYS A 35 5.78 3.64 -11.85
C LYS A 35 5.62 2.14 -11.61
N VAL A 36 5.13 1.40 -12.61
CA VAL A 36 5.17 -0.07 -12.61
C VAL A 36 6.60 -0.53 -12.85
N LEU A 37 7.12 -1.40 -11.99
CA LEU A 37 8.46 -1.97 -12.14
C LEU A 37 8.41 -3.22 -13.00
N LYS A 38 8.43 -3.05 -14.32
CA LYS A 38 8.32 -4.16 -15.30
C LYS A 38 9.35 -5.29 -15.13
N ARG A 39 10.54 -5.00 -14.57
CA ARG A 39 11.60 -5.98 -14.30
C ARG A 39 11.53 -6.61 -12.91
N ALA A 40 10.61 -6.15 -12.07
CA ALA A 40 10.42 -6.73 -10.76
C ALA A 40 9.52 -7.95 -10.89
N ASP A 41 9.96 -9.04 -10.30
CA ASP A 41 9.22 -10.29 -10.23
C ASP A 41 8.31 -10.25 -8.98
N PRO A 42 6.98 -10.29 -9.13
CA PRO A 42 6.04 -10.31 -8.02
C PRO A 42 6.23 -11.49 -7.07
N GLU A 43 6.72 -12.64 -7.53
CA GLU A 43 6.87 -13.85 -6.70
C GLU A 43 7.85 -13.64 -5.54
N LYS A 44 8.83 -12.74 -5.73
CA LYS A 44 9.76 -12.29 -4.67
C LYS A 44 9.06 -11.65 -3.47
N TYR A 45 7.81 -11.22 -3.66
CA TYR A 45 6.97 -10.58 -2.66
C TYR A 45 5.75 -11.41 -2.25
N SER A 46 5.71 -12.70 -2.63
CA SER A 46 4.59 -13.61 -2.34
C SER A 46 4.13 -13.56 -0.88
N LYS A 47 5.05 -13.63 0.09
CA LYS A 47 4.73 -13.53 1.52
C LYS A 47 4.06 -12.20 1.88
N GLN A 48 4.47 -11.10 1.28
CA GLN A 48 3.90 -9.78 1.52
C GLN A 48 2.51 -9.65 0.90
N TYR A 49 2.29 -10.25 -0.27
CA TYR A 49 0.95 -10.38 -0.85
C TYR A 49 0.03 -11.23 0.02
N GLU A 50 0.52 -12.32 0.62
CA GLU A 50 -0.25 -13.11 1.59
C GLU A 50 -0.62 -12.31 2.84
N ILE A 51 0.31 -11.52 3.39
CA ILE A 51 0.02 -10.63 4.53
C ILE A 51 -1.04 -9.60 4.14
N MET A 52 -0.94 -9.01 2.95
CA MET A 52 -1.93 -8.05 2.45
C MET A 52 -3.32 -8.69 2.36
N LYS A 53 -3.42 -9.88 1.75
CA LYS A 53 -4.68 -10.64 1.63
C LYS A 53 -5.26 -10.98 3.00
N SER A 54 -4.43 -11.50 3.91
CA SER A 54 -4.83 -11.88 5.26
C SER A 54 -5.32 -10.67 6.05
N THR A 55 -4.66 -9.53 5.90
CA THR A 55 -5.06 -8.26 6.53
C THR A 55 -6.42 -7.79 6.01
N LEU A 56 -6.63 -7.80 4.69
CA LEU A 56 -7.92 -7.40 4.10
C LEU A 56 -9.05 -8.33 4.55
N LYS A 57 -8.79 -9.64 4.59
CA LYS A 57 -9.74 -10.63 5.11
C LYS A 57 -10.08 -10.38 6.58
N ALA A 58 -9.07 -10.08 7.41
CA ALA A 58 -9.27 -9.77 8.83
C ALA A 58 -10.07 -8.48 9.05
N LEU A 59 -10.05 -7.54 8.10
CA LEU A 59 -10.89 -6.34 8.11
C LEU A 59 -12.34 -6.58 7.62
N GLY A 60 -12.72 -7.83 7.36
CA GLY A 60 -14.06 -8.19 6.87
C GLY A 60 -14.30 -7.80 5.40
N LEU A 61 -13.26 -7.50 4.65
CA LEU A 61 -13.38 -7.13 3.24
C LEU A 61 -13.49 -8.39 2.38
N PRO A 62 -14.25 -8.33 1.26
CA PRO A 62 -14.47 -9.48 0.40
C PRO A 62 -13.13 -10.09 -0.04
N SER A 63 -13.10 -11.42 -0.10
CA SER A 63 -11.92 -12.14 -0.58
C SER A 63 -11.57 -11.63 -1.97
N LEU A 64 -10.31 -11.25 -2.14
CA LEU A 64 -9.79 -10.90 -3.45
C LEU A 64 -9.89 -12.16 -4.31
N GLY A 65 -10.74 -12.11 -5.34
CA GLY A 65 -11.10 -13.25 -6.18
C GLY A 65 -9.90 -13.92 -6.87
N SER A 66 -10.16 -15.01 -7.58
CA SER A 66 -9.14 -15.79 -8.30
C SER A 66 -8.52 -15.02 -9.48
N ALA A 67 -9.32 -14.23 -10.19
CA ALA A 67 -8.86 -13.38 -11.27
C ALA A 67 -8.15 -12.12 -10.73
N ARG A 68 -6.82 -12.24 -10.57
CA ARG A 68 -5.99 -11.17 -10.02
C ARG A 68 -4.66 -11.03 -10.71
N GLU A 69 -4.12 -9.82 -10.67
CA GLU A 69 -2.79 -9.50 -11.16
C GLU A 69 -1.99 -8.81 -10.05
N GLU A 70 -0.78 -9.29 -9.82
CA GLU A 70 0.15 -8.73 -8.84
C GLU A 70 1.17 -7.82 -9.53
N LEU A 71 1.36 -6.62 -8.99
CA LEU A 71 2.22 -5.59 -9.54
C LEU A 71 3.15 -5.02 -8.48
N VAL A 72 4.43 -4.91 -8.82
CA VAL A 72 5.40 -4.16 -8.01
C VAL A 72 5.49 -2.74 -8.54
N LEU A 73 5.17 -1.78 -7.69
CA LEU A 73 5.11 -0.36 -8.03
C LEU A 73 6.22 0.42 -7.30
N ARG A 74 6.52 1.60 -7.82
CA ARG A 74 7.37 2.60 -7.18
C ARG A 74 6.63 3.93 -7.10
N PHE A 75 6.52 4.45 -5.89
CA PHE A 75 5.91 5.75 -5.60
C PHE A 75 6.82 6.56 -4.69
N LYS A 76 7.23 7.77 -5.12
CA LYS A 76 8.16 8.64 -4.37
C LYS A 76 9.43 7.91 -3.88
N GLY A 77 10.03 7.09 -4.75
CA GLY A 77 11.23 6.31 -4.44
C GLY A 77 11.02 5.11 -3.51
N ARG A 78 9.78 4.82 -3.09
CA ARG A 78 9.44 3.68 -2.22
C ARG A 78 8.72 2.59 -3.01
N ILE A 79 8.98 1.33 -2.66
CA ILE A 79 8.23 0.19 -3.19
C ILE A 79 6.83 0.17 -2.58
N VAL A 80 5.85 -0.07 -3.44
CA VAL A 80 4.45 -0.35 -3.08
C VAL A 80 4.05 -1.60 -3.86
N LEU A 81 3.42 -2.56 -3.19
CA LEU A 81 2.82 -3.70 -3.86
C LEU A 81 1.38 -3.38 -4.21
N ALA A 82 0.92 -3.86 -5.36
CA ALA A 82 -0.48 -3.74 -5.76
C ALA A 82 -1.02 -5.09 -6.22
N MET A 83 -2.29 -5.33 -5.94
CA MET A 83 -3.03 -6.47 -6.45
C MET A 83 -4.31 -5.94 -7.08
N LEU A 84 -4.44 -6.13 -8.39
CA LEU A 84 -5.61 -5.77 -9.16
C LEU A 84 -6.56 -6.96 -9.17
N VAL A 85 -7.84 -6.72 -8.88
CA VAL A 85 -8.88 -7.76 -8.92
C VAL A 85 -9.86 -7.42 -10.03
N TYR A 86 -10.02 -8.36 -10.94
CA TYR A 86 -10.85 -8.19 -12.12
C TYR A 86 -12.30 -8.58 -11.87
N SER A 87 -13.18 -8.12 -12.75
CA SER A 87 -14.51 -8.69 -12.93
C SER A 87 -14.45 -10.14 -13.40
N SER A 88 -15.56 -10.87 -13.31
CA SER A 88 -15.65 -12.29 -13.66
C SER A 88 -15.35 -12.58 -15.14
N ASP A 89 -15.57 -11.60 -16.01
CA ASP A 89 -15.28 -11.63 -17.45
C ASP A 89 -13.87 -11.08 -17.78
N ASN A 90 -13.06 -10.75 -16.77
CA ASN A 90 -11.70 -10.21 -16.89
C ASN A 90 -11.57 -8.89 -17.67
N SER A 91 -12.67 -8.19 -17.97
CA SER A 91 -12.65 -6.96 -18.76
C SER A 91 -12.18 -5.75 -17.94
N ILE A 92 -12.62 -5.65 -16.69
CA ILE A 92 -12.49 -4.43 -15.88
C ILE A 92 -11.82 -4.73 -14.54
N VAL A 93 -10.94 -3.85 -14.09
CA VAL A 93 -10.41 -3.88 -12.73
C VAL A 93 -11.44 -3.29 -11.78
N ARG A 94 -12.08 -4.13 -10.97
CA ARG A 94 -13.10 -3.72 -10.00
C ARG A 94 -12.48 -3.04 -8.79
N THR A 95 -11.46 -3.68 -8.22
CA THR A 95 -10.76 -3.19 -7.03
C THR A 95 -9.26 -3.32 -7.17
N ALA A 96 -8.54 -2.47 -6.45
CA ALA A 96 -7.10 -2.49 -6.34
C ALA A 96 -6.71 -2.43 -4.86
N ALA A 97 -5.98 -3.45 -4.42
CA ALA A 97 -5.35 -3.47 -3.12
C ALA A 97 -3.91 -2.96 -3.21
N PHE A 98 -3.46 -2.21 -2.20
CA PHE A 98 -2.10 -1.69 -2.12
C PHE A 98 -1.48 -2.01 -0.77
N ALA A 99 -0.19 -2.35 -0.75
CA ALA A 99 0.58 -2.54 0.47
C ALA A 99 1.88 -1.73 0.41
N ALA A 100 2.21 -1.02 1.50
CA ALA A 100 3.40 -0.20 1.61
C ALA A 100 4.27 -0.60 2.82
N PHE A 101 5.58 -0.43 2.71
CA PHE A 101 6.56 -0.82 3.74
C PHE A 101 7.03 0.34 4.63
N SER A 102 6.60 1.56 4.31
CA SER A 102 6.98 2.78 5.00
C SER A 102 5.73 3.56 5.40
N PRO A 103 5.59 3.97 6.67
CA PRO A 103 4.46 4.75 7.14
C PRO A 103 4.29 6.07 6.36
N GLY A 104 3.04 6.42 6.09
CA GLY A 104 2.62 7.63 5.38
C GLY A 104 2.75 7.55 3.86
N VAL A 105 3.37 6.50 3.30
CA VAL A 105 3.41 6.29 1.84
C VAL A 105 2.01 5.98 1.32
N LEU A 106 1.29 5.10 2.02
CA LEU A 106 -0.04 4.66 1.62
C LEU A 106 -1.04 5.82 1.71
N THR A 107 -1.06 6.55 2.84
CA THR A 107 -1.88 7.76 3.00
C THR A 107 -1.67 8.75 1.84
N LYS A 108 -0.41 8.99 1.44
CA LYS A 108 -0.09 9.93 0.34
C LYS A 108 -0.53 9.40 -1.03
N LEU A 109 -0.38 8.09 -1.26
CA LEU A 109 -0.80 7.44 -2.49
C LEU A 109 -2.32 7.48 -2.63
N VAL A 110 -3.03 7.03 -1.60
CA VAL A 110 -4.49 6.94 -1.57
C VAL A 110 -5.13 8.32 -1.79
N ARG A 111 -4.62 9.38 -1.14
CA ARG A 111 -5.11 10.75 -1.39
C ARG A 111 -5.00 11.17 -2.87
N LYS A 112 -3.94 10.79 -3.56
CA LYS A 112 -3.77 11.09 -4.99
C LYS A 112 -4.69 10.25 -5.87
N LEU A 113 -4.92 8.99 -5.51
CA LEU A 113 -5.87 8.12 -6.21
C LEU A 113 -7.31 8.62 -6.02
N GLU A 114 -7.70 9.02 -4.81
CA GLU A 114 -9.01 9.61 -4.53
C GLU A 114 -9.23 10.90 -5.33
N ALA A 115 -8.23 11.77 -5.42
CA ALA A 115 -8.27 12.96 -6.27
C ALA A 115 -8.39 12.64 -7.78
N ASN A 116 -8.09 11.40 -8.19
CA ASN A 116 -8.21 10.93 -9.57
C ASN A 116 -9.46 10.02 -9.77
N GLY A 117 -10.45 10.16 -8.89
CA GLY A 117 -11.75 9.49 -9.00
C GLY A 117 -11.80 8.04 -8.50
N TRP A 118 -10.76 7.57 -7.79
CA TRP A 118 -10.78 6.24 -7.17
C TRP A 118 -11.49 6.31 -5.82
N LYS A 119 -12.28 5.30 -5.46
CA LYS A 119 -13.02 5.31 -4.19
C LYS A 119 -12.32 4.46 -3.14
N LYS A 120 -11.89 5.06 -2.03
CA LYS A 120 -11.33 4.32 -0.89
C LYS A 120 -12.42 3.48 -0.21
N VAL A 121 -12.19 2.16 -0.13
CA VAL A 121 -13.06 1.22 0.59
C VAL A 121 -12.56 1.05 2.02
N ALA A 122 -11.26 0.78 2.17
CA ALA A 122 -10.65 0.58 3.47
C ALA A 122 -9.16 0.93 3.44
N MET A 123 -8.61 1.32 4.60
CA MET A 123 -7.18 1.55 4.76
C MET A 123 -6.77 1.35 6.22
N LEU A 124 -5.71 0.57 6.42
CA LEU A 124 -5.01 0.41 7.68
C LEU A 124 -3.55 0.79 7.46
N GLU A 125 -3.02 1.73 8.25
CA GLU A 125 -1.60 2.10 8.18
C GLU A 125 -1.05 2.30 9.59
N LEU A 126 -0.09 1.45 9.97
CA LEU A 126 0.62 1.54 11.23
C LEU A 126 1.50 2.78 11.22
N ARG A 127 1.32 3.64 12.23
CA ARG A 127 2.19 4.78 12.47
C ARG A 127 3.10 4.46 13.66
N PRO A 128 4.39 4.82 13.57
CA PRO A 128 5.26 4.69 14.73
C PRO A 128 4.68 5.55 15.86
N ALA A 129 4.61 5.00 17.06
CA ALA A 129 4.28 5.77 18.24
C ALA A 129 5.26 6.94 18.32
N ARG A 130 4.75 8.17 18.33
CA ARG A 130 5.60 9.32 18.66
C ARG A 130 6.09 9.04 20.08
N THR A 131 7.39 8.83 20.27
CA THR A 131 7.98 8.93 21.60
C THR A 131 7.60 10.31 22.10
N THR A 132 6.62 10.37 23.01
CA THR A 132 6.33 11.57 23.78
C THR A 132 7.66 11.95 24.39
N ARG A 133 8.25 13.07 23.96
CA ARG A 133 9.42 13.63 24.65
C ARG A 133 9.02 13.68 26.11
N GLN A 134 9.68 12.90 26.96
CA GLN A 134 9.48 13.00 28.40
C GLN A 134 9.60 14.49 28.76
N PRO A 135 8.65 15.07 29.50
CA PRO A 135 8.86 16.41 30.03
C PRO A 135 10.17 16.36 30.81
N ARG A 136 11.14 17.16 30.38
CA ARG A 136 12.34 17.40 31.17
C ARG A 136 11.85 18.08 32.44
N TYR A 137 11.67 17.31 33.52
CA TYR A 137 11.62 17.90 34.84
C TYR A 137 13.00 18.50 35.06
N SER A 138 13.09 19.83 34.96
CA SER A 138 14.22 20.57 35.48
C SER A 138 14.25 20.30 36.98
N THR A 139 15.21 19.49 37.43
CA THR A 139 15.59 19.43 38.83
C THR A 139 16.05 20.83 39.23
N PHE A 140 15.17 21.56 39.91
CA PHE A 140 15.58 22.72 40.69
C PHE A 140 16.44 22.18 41.84
N SER A 141 17.75 22.28 41.69
CA SER A 141 18.68 22.25 42.81
C SER A 141 18.50 23.55 43.58
N ALA A 142 17.67 23.52 44.62
CA ALA A 142 17.70 24.55 45.65
C ALA A 142 19.01 24.36 46.43
N GLY A 143 20.02 25.16 46.10
CA GLY A 143 21.14 25.39 46.98
C GLY A 143 20.76 26.46 48.00
N ALA A 144 20.83 26.11 49.28
CA ALA A 144 21.24 26.93 50.41
C ALA A 144 21.20 26.06 51.67
#